data_AF-A0A5J5WWF1-F1
#
_entry.id   AF-A0A5J5WWF1-F1
#
_cell.length_a   1.000
_cell.length_b   1.000
_cell.length_c   1.000
_cell.angle_alpha   90.00
_cell.angle_beta   90.00
_cell.angle_gamma   90.00
#
_symmetry.space_group_name_H-M   'P 1'
#
loop_
_entity.id
_entity.type
_entity.pdbx_description
1 polymer ?
#
loop_
_entity_poly.entity_id
_entity_poly.type
_entity_poly.pdbx_seq_one_letter_code
_entity_poly.pdbx_strand_id
1 'polypeptide(L)'
;MAVSIEDVEILKPKTDKREYRRIVLKNSLQVLLISDPDTDKCAASLNVGVGSFCDPVGLEGLAHFLEHMLFYASEKYPLEDSYLKYITEHGGSTNAFTASEMTNYFFDANTDCFEEALDRFAQFFIKPLMSADATMREIKAVDSENKMYLLSDERRMSQLQKHLSLESHPYHKFGGGNCDTLDVRPKAKGVDTRQELLKFYEDKYSANLMHLVVYSKESLDKIQSLVEDKFQEIQNSDRSRFQFSSQPCTSEHLQILVRAVPIKQGHKLRIVWPITPSIVHYKEEPCRYLDHLINHEGEGSLSYVLKKLGWATELYAGEDDRASEFSFFYVVIDLTDAGQDHMQEIIGLLFKYIQLLQQSGVCKWIFDELSAICETGFHYEDKISPIDYVVRISSNMQIYPPKDWLVGSSLPSDFNPDTIQKILNELSPESVRIFWESNKFEGLTDKVEPWYGTAYSIEKVSPSRIQAWMSSAPNENLHLPVPNVFIPTDFSIKNPQEKIKLPVLLRKSSYSKLWYKPDTVFSTPKAYVKIDFDCPYVSNSPETEALANLLAMLLMDDLNEYAYYAQVAGLHYDISHTESGFQVLIIFIFPGINVIPSDNCFR
;
A
#
# COMPACT_ATOMS: atom_id res chain seq x y z
N MET A 1 -16.63 -33.48 -9.98
CA MET A 1 -17.29 -32.98 -8.74
C MET A 1 -18.13 -31.78 -9.13
N ALA A 2 -19.22 -31.46 -8.42
CA ALA A 2 -20.07 -30.30 -8.72
C ALA A 2 -19.41 -29.00 -8.25
N VAL A 3 -19.83 -27.84 -8.79
CA VAL A 3 -19.48 -26.53 -8.22
C VAL A 3 -20.04 -26.50 -6.79
N SER A 4 -19.18 -26.31 -5.79
CA SER A 4 -19.63 -26.19 -4.40
C SER A 4 -19.95 -24.73 -4.10
N ILE A 5 -21.14 -24.52 -3.56
CA ILE A 5 -21.53 -23.28 -2.90
C ILE A 5 -21.37 -23.57 -1.41
N GLU A 6 -20.43 -22.90 -0.77
CA GLU A 6 -20.29 -22.92 0.68
C GLU A 6 -20.83 -21.59 1.20
N ASP A 7 -21.89 -21.65 2.01
CA ASP A 7 -22.48 -20.49 2.67
C ASP A 7 -21.54 -20.01 3.79
N VAL A 8 -20.58 -19.17 3.41
CA VAL A 8 -19.79 -18.37 4.35
C VAL A 8 -20.32 -16.94 4.29
N GLU A 9 -20.81 -16.44 5.42
CA GLU A 9 -21.21 -15.03 5.54
C GLU A 9 -19.96 -14.16 5.47
N ILE A 10 -19.86 -13.38 4.39
CA ILE A 10 -18.75 -12.45 4.15
C ILE A 10 -19.02 -11.16 4.91
N LEU A 11 -18.07 -10.72 5.73
CA LEU A 11 -18.17 -9.45 6.45
C LEU A 11 -18.11 -8.28 5.45
N LYS A 12 -19.15 -7.44 5.43
CA LYS A 12 -19.25 -6.30 4.51
C LYS A 12 -19.53 -4.97 5.24
N PRO A 13 -19.19 -3.82 4.64
CA PRO A 13 -19.55 -2.52 5.17
C PRO A 13 -21.06 -2.37 5.38
N LYS A 14 -21.48 -1.59 6.40
CA LYS A 14 -22.90 -1.33 6.70
C LYS A 14 -23.62 -0.62 5.56
N THR A 15 -22.90 0.19 4.79
CA THR A 15 -23.40 0.95 3.63
C THR A 15 -23.45 0.11 2.35
N ASP A 16 -22.94 -1.13 2.38
CA ASP A 16 -22.75 -1.95 1.19
C ASP A 16 -24.02 -2.67 0.74
N LYS A 17 -24.57 -2.21 -0.39
CA LYS A 17 -25.78 -2.73 -1.02
C LYS A 17 -25.51 -3.86 -2.02
N ARG A 18 -24.25 -4.17 -2.32
CA ARG A 18 -23.88 -5.19 -3.29
C ARG A 18 -24.21 -6.59 -2.76
N GLU A 19 -24.44 -7.51 -3.69
CA GLU A 19 -24.63 -8.93 -3.39
C GLU A 19 -23.36 -9.71 -3.71
N TYR A 20 -23.09 -10.73 -2.91
CA TYR A 20 -21.85 -11.51 -2.99
C TYR A 20 -22.17 -13.00 -3.03
N ARG A 21 -21.42 -13.76 -3.83
CA ARG A 21 -21.47 -15.22 -3.81
C ARG A 21 -20.08 -15.80 -3.98
N ARG A 22 -19.68 -16.66 -3.06
CA ARG A 22 -18.48 -17.50 -3.21
C ARG A 22 -18.86 -18.80 -3.93
N ILE A 23 -18.05 -19.17 -4.93
CA ILE A 23 -18.13 -20.48 -5.59
C ILE A 23 -16.73 -21.09 -5.73
N VAL A 24 -16.67 -22.41 -5.84
CA VAL A 24 -15.45 -23.12 -6.23
C VAL A 24 -15.74 -23.94 -7.49
N LEU A 25 -15.04 -23.66 -8.57
CA LEU A 25 -15.20 -24.36 -9.85
C LEU A 25 -14.67 -25.80 -9.76
N LYS A 26 -15.01 -26.65 -10.74
CA LYS A 26 -14.59 -28.07 -10.72
C LYS A 26 -13.07 -28.25 -10.88
N ASN A 27 -12.38 -27.22 -11.37
CA ASN A 27 -10.92 -27.17 -11.47
C ASN A 27 -10.28 -26.55 -10.21
N SER A 28 -11.01 -26.41 -9.11
CA SER A 28 -10.55 -25.83 -7.84
C SER A 28 -10.24 -24.33 -7.86
N LEU A 29 -10.59 -23.62 -8.94
CA LEU A 29 -10.53 -22.15 -8.96
C LEU A 29 -11.51 -21.59 -7.93
N GLN A 30 -11.01 -20.78 -6.99
CA GLN A 30 -11.86 -20.07 -6.04
C GLN A 30 -12.35 -18.75 -6.65
N VAL A 31 -13.65 -18.49 -6.55
CA VAL A 31 -14.25 -17.30 -7.16
C VAL A 31 -15.16 -16.55 -6.18
N LEU A 32 -15.06 -15.22 -6.19
CA LEU A 32 -16.04 -14.32 -5.60
C LEU A 32 -16.80 -13.56 -6.70
N LEU A 33 -18.12 -13.70 -6.72
CA LEU A 33 -19.02 -12.97 -7.60
C LEU A 33 -19.59 -11.77 -6.85
N ILE A 34 -19.63 -10.61 -7.50
CA ILE A 34 -20.14 -9.35 -6.94
C ILE A 34 -21.16 -8.78 -7.91
N SER A 35 -22.41 -8.65 -7.46
CA SER A 35 -23.49 -8.02 -8.23
C SER A 35 -23.75 -6.61 -7.71
N ASP A 36 -23.62 -5.63 -8.60
CA ASP A 36 -23.93 -4.22 -8.37
C ASP A 36 -24.81 -3.67 -9.50
N PRO A 37 -26.14 -3.72 -9.37
CA PRO A 37 -27.06 -3.24 -10.41
C PRO A 37 -26.90 -1.76 -10.79
N ASP A 38 -26.27 -0.96 -9.92
CA ASP A 38 -26.06 0.48 -10.10
C ASP A 38 -24.69 0.82 -10.73
N THR A 39 -23.89 -0.18 -11.13
CA THR A 39 -22.58 0.08 -11.75
C THR A 39 -22.66 0.48 -13.22
N ASP A 40 -21.79 1.40 -13.62
CA ASP A 40 -21.56 1.77 -15.02
C ASP A 40 -20.43 0.96 -15.68
N LYS A 41 -19.58 0.33 -14.85
CA LYS A 41 -18.48 -0.53 -15.29
C LYS A 41 -18.48 -1.88 -14.58
N CYS A 42 -18.12 -2.92 -15.31
CA CYS A 42 -17.82 -4.23 -14.77
C CYS A 42 -16.30 -4.39 -14.67
N ALA A 43 -15.84 -5.23 -13.76
CA ALA A 43 -14.42 -5.50 -13.58
C ALA A 43 -14.16 -6.96 -13.23
N ALA A 44 -12.97 -7.45 -13.54
CA ALA A 44 -12.50 -8.74 -13.06
C ALA A 44 -11.02 -8.68 -12.69
N SER A 45 -10.64 -9.51 -11.73
CA SER A 45 -9.24 -9.70 -11.34
C SER A 45 -8.98 -11.17 -11.01
N LEU A 46 -7.88 -11.70 -11.54
CA LEU A 46 -7.40 -13.04 -11.24
C LEU A 46 -6.00 -12.93 -10.63
N ASN A 47 -5.89 -13.37 -9.38
CA ASN A 47 -4.66 -13.43 -8.62
C ASN A 47 -4.12 -14.87 -8.61
N VAL A 48 -2.88 -15.04 -9.07
CA VAL A 48 -2.16 -16.32 -9.07
C VAL A 48 -1.17 -16.32 -7.91
N GLY A 49 -1.20 -17.34 -7.05
CA GLY A 49 -0.30 -17.50 -5.89
C GLY A 49 1.15 -17.87 -6.25
N VAL A 50 1.70 -17.20 -7.27
CA VAL A 50 3.05 -17.36 -7.82
C VAL A 50 3.56 -15.96 -8.13
N GLY A 51 4.74 -15.61 -7.60
CA GLY A 51 5.41 -14.33 -7.88
C GLY A 51 6.91 -14.52 -8.07
N SER A 52 7.68 -13.43 -8.01
CA SER A 52 9.12 -13.42 -8.26
C SER A 52 9.96 -14.32 -7.33
N PHE A 53 9.46 -14.69 -6.14
CA PHE A 53 10.15 -15.67 -5.29
C PHE A 53 10.28 -17.04 -5.97
N CYS A 54 9.37 -17.35 -6.88
CA CYS A 54 9.39 -18.58 -7.67
C CYS A 54 10.37 -18.54 -8.85
N ASP A 55 10.99 -17.40 -9.17
CA ASP A 55 11.89 -17.26 -10.31
C ASP A 55 13.01 -18.31 -10.26
N PRO A 56 13.31 -19.01 -11.37
CA PRO A 56 14.44 -19.92 -11.41
C PRO A 56 15.76 -19.17 -11.19
N VAL A 57 16.72 -19.82 -10.55
CA VAL A 57 18.05 -19.24 -10.34
C VAL A 57 18.71 -18.95 -11.69
N GLY A 58 19.17 -17.72 -11.89
CA GLY A 58 19.76 -17.26 -13.15
C GLY A 58 18.75 -16.84 -14.23
N LEU A 59 17.45 -16.81 -13.89
CA LEU A 59 16.35 -16.25 -14.69
C LEU A 59 15.53 -15.29 -13.83
N GLU A 60 16.21 -14.43 -13.06
CA GLU A 60 15.56 -13.44 -12.22
C GLU A 60 14.68 -12.50 -13.07
N GLY A 61 13.40 -12.35 -12.67
CA GLY A 61 12.37 -11.64 -13.42
C GLY A 61 11.49 -12.52 -14.33
N LEU A 62 11.61 -13.85 -14.30
CA LEU A 62 10.83 -14.73 -15.17
C LEU A 62 9.31 -14.67 -14.87
N ALA A 63 8.90 -14.56 -13.62
CA ALA A 63 7.49 -14.38 -13.26
C ALA A 63 6.92 -13.07 -13.82
N HIS A 64 7.68 -11.98 -13.70
CA HIS A 64 7.31 -10.68 -14.26
C HIS A 64 7.31 -10.71 -15.80
N PHE A 65 8.24 -11.44 -16.41
CA PHE A 65 8.24 -11.63 -17.85
C PHE A 65 7.04 -12.46 -18.33
N LEU A 66 6.62 -13.48 -17.56
CA LEU A 66 5.39 -14.23 -17.85
C LEU A 66 4.17 -13.32 -17.83
N GLU A 67 4.09 -12.42 -16.84
CA GLU A 67 3.02 -11.43 -16.76
C GLU A 67 2.86 -10.66 -18.08
N HIS A 68 3.94 -10.07 -18.60
CA HIS A 68 3.91 -9.35 -19.89
C HIS A 68 3.47 -10.26 -21.04
N MET A 69 4.00 -11.48 -21.09
CA MET A 69 3.73 -12.43 -22.17
C MET A 69 2.28 -12.93 -22.21
N LEU A 70 1.53 -12.88 -21.10
CA LEU A 70 0.11 -13.28 -21.08
C LEU A 70 -0.82 -12.23 -21.71
N PHE A 71 -0.44 -10.94 -21.73
CA PHE A 71 -1.24 -9.89 -22.40
C PHE A 71 -1.24 -9.99 -23.91
N TYR A 72 -0.22 -10.63 -24.47
CA TYR A 72 0.07 -10.59 -25.89
C TYR A 72 -0.95 -11.38 -26.73
N ALA A 73 -1.06 -12.70 -26.57
CA ALA A 73 -1.99 -13.46 -27.41
C ALA A 73 -2.32 -14.83 -26.84
N SER A 74 -3.46 -15.36 -27.28
CA SER A 74 -3.92 -16.71 -26.97
C SER A 74 -4.34 -17.45 -28.24
N GLU A 75 -4.51 -18.78 -28.17
CA GLU A 75 -4.98 -19.56 -29.32
C GLU A 75 -6.32 -19.04 -29.89
N LYS A 76 -7.25 -18.65 -29.02
CA LYS A 76 -8.58 -18.14 -29.40
C LYS A 76 -8.53 -16.70 -29.91
N TYR A 77 -7.60 -15.89 -29.39
CA TYR A 77 -7.37 -14.51 -29.80
C TYR A 77 -5.89 -14.30 -30.17
N PRO A 78 -5.49 -14.69 -31.40
CA PRO A 78 -4.07 -14.76 -31.78
C PRO A 78 -3.47 -13.42 -32.21
N LEU A 79 -4.28 -12.34 -32.27
CA LEU A 79 -3.81 -11.00 -32.60
C LEU A 79 -3.24 -10.32 -31.35
N GLU A 80 -1.98 -9.87 -31.45
CA GLU A 80 -1.11 -9.40 -30.34
C GLU A 80 -1.72 -8.31 -29.43
N ASP A 81 -2.52 -7.42 -29.99
CA ASP A 81 -3.11 -6.31 -29.23
C ASP A 81 -4.62 -6.45 -29.09
N SER A 82 -5.18 -7.63 -29.42
CA SER A 82 -6.63 -7.80 -29.48
C SER A 82 -7.33 -7.54 -28.15
N TYR A 83 -6.71 -7.95 -27.04
CA TYR A 83 -7.24 -7.70 -25.71
C TYR A 83 -7.14 -6.23 -25.32
N LEU A 84 -5.94 -5.64 -25.37
CA LEU A 84 -5.72 -4.24 -25.00
C LEU A 84 -6.58 -3.28 -25.85
N LYS A 85 -6.65 -3.54 -27.16
CA LYS A 85 -7.49 -2.78 -28.08
C LYS A 85 -8.97 -2.89 -27.73
N TYR A 86 -9.46 -4.11 -27.46
CA TYR A 86 -10.85 -4.32 -27.06
C TYR A 86 -11.20 -3.56 -25.79
N ILE A 87 -10.38 -3.67 -24.75
CA ILE A 87 -10.59 -2.95 -23.47
C ILE A 87 -10.63 -1.43 -23.70
N THR A 88 -9.66 -0.89 -24.44
CA THR A 88 -9.56 0.55 -24.71
C THR A 88 -10.74 1.07 -25.53
N GLU A 89 -11.15 0.35 -26.59
CA GLU A 89 -12.28 0.74 -27.45
C GLU A 89 -13.64 0.70 -26.72
N HIS A 90 -13.73 -0.01 -25.60
CA HIS A 90 -14.97 -0.14 -24.83
C HIS A 90 -14.90 0.52 -23.44
N GLY A 91 -14.13 1.60 -23.31
CA GLY A 91 -14.11 2.46 -22.13
C GLY A 91 -13.47 1.83 -20.90
N GLY A 92 -12.70 0.75 -21.10
CA GLY A 92 -12.03 0.01 -20.06
C GLY A 92 -10.56 0.40 -19.87
N SER A 93 -9.97 -0.12 -18.81
CA SER A 93 -8.53 -0.17 -18.57
C SER A 93 -8.12 -1.57 -18.10
N THR A 94 -6.84 -1.92 -18.28
CA THR A 94 -6.29 -3.19 -17.83
C THR A 94 -4.85 -3.01 -17.39
N ASN A 95 -4.41 -3.81 -16.44
CA ASN A 95 -3.03 -3.86 -15.99
C ASN A 95 -2.76 -5.18 -15.25
N ALA A 96 -1.52 -5.39 -14.84
CA ALA A 96 -1.13 -6.43 -13.92
C ALA A 96 0.02 -5.97 -13.03
N PHE A 97 0.35 -6.78 -12.02
CA PHE A 97 1.61 -6.63 -11.30
C PHE A 97 2.09 -7.98 -10.77
N THR A 98 3.42 -8.13 -10.71
CA THR A 98 4.11 -9.26 -10.11
C THR A 98 4.74 -8.83 -8.79
N ALA A 99 4.24 -9.38 -7.69
CA ALA A 99 4.80 -9.24 -6.35
C ALA A 99 5.75 -10.41 -6.01
N SER A 100 6.17 -10.49 -4.75
CA SER A 100 7.03 -11.57 -4.26
C SER A 100 6.36 -12.95 -4.36
N GLU A 101 5.10 -13.07 -3.93
CA GLU A 101 4.38 -14.34 -3.80
C GLU A 101 3.11 -14.44 -4.66
N MET A 102 2.83 -13.43 -5.49
CA MET A 102 1.64 -13.41 -6.32
C MET A 102 1.82 -12.61 -7.61
N THR A 103 1.00 -12.91 -8.60
CA THR A 103 0.85 -12.13 -9.84
C THR A 103 -0.63 -11.87 -10.05
N ASN A 104 -1.03 -10.61 -10.15
CA ASN A 104 -2.43 -10.20 -10.26
C ASN A 104 -2.70 -9.55 -11.60
N TYR A 105 -3.69 -10.05 -12.34
CA TYR A 105 -4.13 -9.52 -13.62
C TYR A 105 -5.55 -9.00 -13.50
N PHE A 106 -5.85 -7.84 -14.09
CA PHE A 106 -7.15 -7.21 -13.90
C PHE A 106 -7.55 -6.25 -15.02
N PHE A 107 -8.85 -6.02 -15.14
CA PHE A 107 -9.43 -5.04 -16.05
C PHE A 107 -10.78 -4.53 -15.57
N ASP A 108 -11.18 -3.37 -16.12
CA ASP A 108 -12.57 -2.96 -16.20
C ASP A 108 -13.02 -2.74 -17.65
N ALA A 109 -14.33 -2.75 -17.86
CA ALA A 109 -14.95 -2.43 -19.14
C ALA A 109 -16.39 -1.94 -18.93
N ASN A 110 -16.96 -1.25 -19.92
CA ASN A 110 -18.38 -0.89 -19.89
C ASN A 110 -19.27 -2.14 -19.83
N THR A 111 -20.44 -2.04 -19.20
CA THR A 111 -21.31 -3.20 -18.92
C THR A 111 -21.65 -4.04 -20.16
N ASP A 112 -21.88 -3.40 -21.29
CA ASP A 112 -22.44 -4.03 -22.50
C ASP A 112 -21.41 -4.90 -23.27
N CYS A 113 -20.12 -4.76 -22.96
CA CYS A 113 -19.02 -5.48 -23.62
C CYS A 113 -18.28 -6.45 -22.67
N PHE A 114 -18.71 -6.50 -21.40
CA PHE A 114 -17.96 -7.18 -20.35
C PHE A 114 -17.79 -8.68 -20.59
N GLU A 115 -18.81 -9.35 -21.12
CA GLU A 115 -18.76 -10.79 -21.34
C GLU A 115 -17.63 -11.21 -22.30
N GLU A 116 -17.43 -10.43 -23.36
CA GLU A 116 -16.41 -10.69 -24.37
C GLU A 116 -15.01 -10.26 -23.90
N ALA A 117 -14.92 -9.19 -23.09
CA ALA A 117 -13.69 -8.84 -22.38
C ALA A 117 -13.26 -9.95 -21.41
N LEU A 118 -14.22 -10.51 -20.66
CA LEU A 118 -13.99 -11.61 -19.73
C LEU A 118 -13.55 -12.90 -20.44
N ASP A 119 -14.08 -13.17 -21.63
CA ASP A 119 -13.68 -14.31 -22.45
C ASP A 119 -12.22 -14.20 -22.91
N ARG A 120 -11.80 -13.00 -23.40
CA ARG A 120 -10.40 -12.75 -23.75
C ARG A 120 -9.47 -12.89 -22.56
N PHE A 121 -9.86 -12.33 -21.42
CA PHE A 121 -9.09 -12.40 -20.18
C PHE A 121 -8.89 -13.85 -19.71
N ALA A 122 -9.92 -14.68 -19.77
CA ALA A 122 -9.81 -16.09 -19.39
C ALA A 122 -8.75 -16.85 -20.22
N GLN A 123 -8.55 -16.48 -21.48
CA GLN A 123 -7.59 -17.17 -22.36
C GLN A 123 -6.12 -16.99 -21.96
N PHE A 124 -5.80 -16.01 -21.12
CA PHE A 124 -4.46 -15.83 -20.54
C PHE A 124 -4.05 -17.07 -19.74
N PHE A 125 -5.03 -17.74 -19.14
CA PHE A 125 -4.84 -18.85 -18.20
C PHE A 125 -5.27 -20.21 -18.78
N ILE A 126 -5.79 -20.23 -20.00
CA ILE A 126 -6.23 -21.45 -20.68
C ILE A 126 -5.18 -21.87 -21.71
N LYS A 127 -4.93 -21.02 -22.71
CA LYS A 127 -4.00 -21.31 -23.82
C LYS A 127 -3.32 -20.05 -24.35
N PRO A 128 -2.42 -19.42 -23.58
CA PRO A 128 -1.57 -18.34 -24.06
C PRO A 128 -0.59 -18.86 -25.13
N LEU A 129 -0.32 -18.06 -26.17
CA LEU A 129 0.59 -18.45 -27.26
C LEU A 129 2.07 -18.36 -26.88
N MET A 130 2.42 -17.34 -26.08
CA MET A 130 3.80 -16.98 -25.73
C MET A 130 4.76 -17.12 -26.92
N SER A 131 4.50 -16.41 -28.03
CA SER A 131 5.19 -16.64 -29.31
C SER A 131 6.69 -16.28 -29.25
N ALA A 132 7.50 -16.95 -30.07
CA ALA A 132 8.93 -16.63 -30.18
C ALA A 132 9.17 -15.21 -30.70
N ASP A 133 8.28 -14.76 -31.59
CA ASP A 133 8.32 -13.46 -32.26
C ASP A 133 8.05 -12.30 -31.28
N ALA A 134 7.31 -12.56 -30.20
CA ALA A 134 7.06 -11.62 -29.10
C ALA A 134 8.21 -11.56 -28.09
N THR A 135 8.83 -12.71 -27.81
CA THR A 135 9.70 -12.93 -26.64
C THR A 135 10.76 -11.82 -26.50
N MET A 136 11.49 -11.52 -27.58
CA MET A 136 12.55 -10.50 -27.55
C MET A 136 12.01 -9.07 -27.42
N ARG A 137 10.81 -8.78 -27.93
CA ARG A 137 10.20 -7.45 -27.77
C ARG A 137 9.77 -7.23 -26.33
N GLU A 138 9.12 -8.22 -25.74
CA GLU A 138 8.66 -8.15 -24.35
C GLU A 138 9.84 -8.13 -23.35
N ILE A 139 10.94 -8.88 -23.61
CA ILE A 139 12.15 -8.72 -22.79
C ILE A 139 12.70 -7.28 -22.84
N LYS A 140 12.63 -6.61 -24.00
CA LYS A 140 13.03 -5.20 -24.11
C LYS A 140 12.05 -4.25 -23.41
N ALA A 141 10.77 -4.59 -23.34
CA ALA A 141 9.78 -3.84 -22.56
C ALA A 141 10.12 -3.91 -21.06
N VAL A 142 10.34 -5.12 -20.53
CA VAL A 142 10.81 -5.35 -19.15
C VAL A 142 12.11 -4.60 -18.86
N ASP A 143 13.08 -4.63 -19.79
CA ASP A 143 14.33 -3.89 -19.65
C ASP A 143 14.13 -2.36 -19.63
N SER A 144 13.22 -1.84 -20.44
CA SER A 144 12.86 -0.43 -20.44
C SER A 144 12.20 -0.02 -19.12
N GLU A 145 11.32 -0.84 -18.57
CA GLU A 145 10.71 -0.62 -17.26
C GLU A 145 11.78 -0.59 -16.16
N ASN A 146 12.68 -1.59 -16.12
CA ASN A 146 13.79 -1.60 -15.17
C ASN A 146 14.66 -0.34 -15.28
N LYS A 147 14.91 0.16 -16.50
CA LYS A 147 15.66 1.40 -16.72
C LYS A 147 14.98 2.63 -16.14
N MET A 148 13.64 2.68 -16.11
CA MET A 148 12.91 3.77 -15.46
C MET A 148 13.15 3.80 -13.95
N TYR A 149 13.38 2.63 -13.33
CA TYR A 149 13.65 2.52 -11.89
C TYR A 149 15.11 2.79 -11.49
N LEU A 150 16.05 2.87 -12.44
CA LEU A 150 17.47 3.16 -12.15
C LEU A 150 17.69 4.47 -11.35
N LEU A 151 16.79 5.43 -11.52
CA LEU A 151 16.81 6.73 -10.87
C LEU A 151 15.86 6.83 -9.67
N SER A 152 15.15 5.75 -9.31
CA SER A 152 14.26 5.72 -8.15
C SER A 152 15.03 5.30 -6.89
N ASP A 153 15.26 6.25 -5.98
CA ASP A 153 15.92 5.95 -4.70
C ASP A 153 15.19 4.89 -3.87
N GLU A 154 13.86 4.85 -3.93
CA GLU A 154 13.05 3.84 -3.25
C GLU A 154 13.34 2.44 -3.79
N ARG A 155 13.36 2.25 -5.12
CA ARG A 155 13.72 0.96 -5.75
C ARG A 155 15.17 0.57 -5.48
N ARG A 156 16.09 1.54 -5.56
CA ARG A 156 17.53 1.36 -5.27
C ARG A 156 17.76 0.87 -3.85
N MET A 157 17.08 1.47 -2.86
CA MET A 157 17.19 1.06 -1.47
C MET A 157 16.51 -0.29 -1.20
N SER A 158 15.32 -0.53 -1.77
CA SER A 158 14.65 -1.83 -1.66
C SER A 158 15.54 -2.96 -2.21
N GLN A 159 16.15 -2.78 -3.38
CA GLN A 159 17.05 -3.79 -3.93
C GLN A 159 18.36 -3.92 -3.14
N LEU A 160 18.92 -2.82 -2.61
CA LEU A 160 20.07 -2.88 -1.71
C LEU A 160 19.76 -3.67 -0.44
N GLN A 161 18.57 -3.48 0.15
CA GLN A 161 18.13 -4.23 1.32
C GLN A 161 18.04 -5.74 1.02
N LYS A 162 17.47 -6.11 -0.14
CA LYS A 162 17.40 -7.49 -0.64
C LYS A 162 18.80 -8.07 -0.86
N HIS A 163 19.68 -7.31 -1.50
CA HIS A 163 21.07 -7.71 -1.76
C HIS A 163 21.86 -7.96 -0.46
N LEU A 164 21.53 -7.23 0.62
CA LEU A 164 22.11 -7.41 1.96
C LEU A 164 21.34 -8.41 2.83
N SER A 165 20.74 -9.42 2.20
CA SER A 165 20.08 -10.57 2.84
C SER A 165 20.70 -11.88 2.37
N LEU A 166 20.32 -13.00 3.00
CA LEU A 166 20.88 -14.32 2.71
C LEU A 166 20.74 -14.68 1.23
N GLU A 167 21.87 -14.90 0.53
CA GLU A 167 21.91 -15.13 -0.92
C GLU A 167 21.04 -16.31 -1.39
N SER A 168 20.90 -17.35 -0.57
CA SER A 168 20.07 -18.52 -0.89
C SER A 168 18.58 -18.29 -0.68
N HIS A 169 18.19 -17.22 0.01
CA HIS A 169 16.80 -16.89 0.30
C HIS A 169 16.15 -16.17 -0.89
N PRO A 170 14.90 -16.48 -1.28
CA PRO A 170 14.25 -15.88 -2.46
C PRO A 170 14.12 -14.35 -2.39
N TYR A 171 14.04 -13.76 -1.20
CA TYR A 171 14.05 -12.30 -0.99
C TYR A 171 15.32 -11.61 -1.55
N HIS A 172 16.46 -12.31 -1.66
CA HIS A 172 17.68 -11.74 -2.25
C HIS A 172 17.56 -11.47 -3.76
N LYS A 173 16.67 -12.19 -4.45
CA LYS A 173 16.56 -12.17 -5.91
C LYS A 173 16.15 -10.79 -6.45
N PHE A 174 16.51 -10.54 -7.71
CA PHE A 174 16.09 -9.38 -8.47
C PHE A 174 14.80 -9.65 -9.25
N GLY A 175 13.64 -9.48 -8.59
CA GLY A 175 12.35 -9.85 -9.17
C GLY A 175 11.90 -9.04 -10.38
N GLY A 176 12.54 -7.90 -10.69
CA GLY A 176 12.15 -7.04 -11.81
C GLY A 176 12.54 -7.61 -13.18
N GLY A 177 13.69 -8.27 -13.27
CA GLY A 177 14.26 -8.72 -14.54
C GLY A 177 14.77 -7.59 -15.44
N ASN A 178 15.61 -7.95 -16.40
CA ASN A 178 16.08 -7.06 -17.46
C ASN A 178 16.65 -7.88 -18.64
N CYS A 179 17.20 -7.23 -19.67
CA CYS A 179 17.82 -7.94 -20.79
C CYS A 179 18.99 -8.85 -20.35
N ASP A 180 19.71 -8.49 -19.28
CA ASP A 180 20.84 -9.29 -18.81
C ASP A 180 20.38 -10.62 -18.20
N THR A 181 19.34 -10.60 -17.36
CA THR A 181 18.81 -11.81 -16.69
C THR A 181 17.91 -12.67 -17.59
N LEU A 182 17.22 -12.07 -18.56
CA LEU A 182 16.26 -12.77 -19.41
C LEU A 182 16.78 -13.10 -20.80
N ASP A 183 17.89 -12.49 -21.27
CA ASP A 183 18.43 -12.74 -22.60
C ASP A 183 19.92 -13.05 -22.59
N VAL A 184 20.76 -12.12 -22.12
CA VAL A 184 22.21 -12.21 -22.28
C VAL A 184 22.82 -13.37 -21.49
N ARG A 185 22.57 -13.44 -20.17
CA ARG A 185 23.11 -14.51 -19.32
C ARG A 185 22.54 -15.90 -19.65
N PRO A 186 21.22 -16.06 -19.89
CA PRO A 186 20.67 -17.37 -20.29
C PRO A 186 21.23 -17.86 -21.62
N LYS A 187 21.28 -17.00 -22.66
CA LYS A 187 21.87 -17.37 -23.96
C LYS A 187 23.33 -17.76 -23.86
N ALA A 188 24.13 -17.03 -23.06
CA ALA A 188 25.53 -17.38 -22.84
C ALA A 188 25.71 -18.76 -22.18
N LYS A 189 24.70 -19.24 -21.45
CA LYS A 189 24.66 -20.58 -20.84
C LYS A 189 23.94 -21.63 -21.70
N GLY A 190 23.47 -21.26 -22.90
CA GLY A 190 22.70 -22.14 -23.79
C GLY A 190 21.28 -22.44 -23.30
N VAL A 191 20.72 -21.59 -22.43
CA VAL A 191 19.35 -21.69 -21.92
C VAL A 191 18.41 -20.88 -22.83
N ASP A 192 17.33 -21.50 -23.28
CA ASP A 192 16.25 -20.84 -24.02
C ASP A 192 15.21 -20.30 -23.02
N THR A 193 15.26 -18.99 -22.76
CA THR A 193 14.35 -18.31 -21.84
C THR A 193 12.87 -18.56 -22.16
N ARG A 194 12.50 -18.68 -23.45
CA ARG A 194 11.11 -18.95 -23.82
C ARG A 194 10.67 -20.36 -23.41
N GLN A 195 11.54 -21.35 -23.56
CA GLN A 195 11.23 -22.71 -23.12
C GLN A 195 11.08 -22.77 -21.60
N GLU A 196 11.96 -22.09 -20.86
CA GLU A 196 11.85 -21.99 -19.41
C GLU A 196 10.60 -21.21 -18.98
N LEU A 197 10.16 -20.20 -19.75
CA LEU A 197 8.90 -19.50 -19.54
C LEU A 197 7.68 -20.42 -19.69
N LEU A 198 7.62 -21.20 -20.79
CA LEU A 198 6.55 -22.16 -21.04
C LEU A 198 6.48 -23.21 -19.92
N LYS A 199 7.64 -23.74 -19.53
CA LYS A 199 7.77 -24.67 -18.41
C LYS A 199 7.33 -24.03 -17.09
N PHE A 200 7.72 -22.78 -16.84
CA PHE A 200 7.32 -22.04 -15.65
C PHE A 200 5.79 -21.87 -15.60
N TYR A 201 5.15 -21.53 -16.70
CA TYR A 201 3.68 -21.48 -16.80
C TYR A 201 3.06 -22.84 -16.50
N GLU A 202 3.47 -23.91 -17.19
CA GLU A 202 2.95 -25.27 -16.97
C GLU A 202 3.18 -25.80 -15.54
N ASP A 203 4.31 -25.42 -14.93
CA ASP A 203 4.69 -25.86 -13.59
C ASP A 203 4.03 -25.08 -12.47
N LYS A 204 3.76 -23.78 -12.68
CA LYS A 204 3.35 -22.86 -11.61
C LYS A 204 1.90 -22.40 -11.74
N TYR A 205 1.38 -22.18 -12.95
CA TYR A 205 0.03 -21.67 -13.15
C TYR A 205 -0.97 -22.84 -13.12
N SER A 206 -1.61 -23.01 -11.96
CA SER A 206 -2.60 -24.05 -11.70
C SER A 206 -3.84 -23.45 -11.05
N ALA A 207 -5.04 -23.85 -11.50
CA ALA A 207 -6.31 -23.30 -11.03
C ALA A 207 -6.50 -23.34 -9.50
N ASN A 208 -5.96 -24.36 -8.82
CA ASN A 208 -6.03 -24.46 -7.36
C ASN A 208 -5.21 -23.39 -6.59
N LEU A 209 -4.31 -22.67 -7.27
CA LEU A 209 -3.54 -21.55 -6.72
C LEU A 209 -4.09 -20.19 -7.16
N MET A 210 -5.23 -20.17 -7.85
CA MET A 210 -5.82 -18.97 -8.44
C MET A 210 -7.08 -18.52 -7.68
N HIS A 211 -7.27 -17.21 -7.62
CA HIS A 211 -8.41 -16.55 -6.99
C HIS A 211 -8.98 -15.52 -7.95
N LEU A 212 -10.23 -15.71 -8.38
CA LEU A 212 -10.91 -14.84 -9.33
C LEU A 212 -11.99 -14.00 -8.60
N VAL A 213 -12.07 -12.72 -8.92
CA VAL A 213 -13.17 -11.85 -8.51
C VAL A 213 -13.82 -11.27 -9.75
N VAL A 214 -15.15 -11.35 -9.84
CA VAL A 214 -15.93 -10.79 -10.95
C VAL A 214 -16.98 -9.84 -10.41
N TYR A 215 -16.91 -8.58 -10.83
CA TYR A 215 -17.81 -7.50 -10.48
C TYR A 215 -18.66 -7.12 -11.69
N SER A 216 -19.98 -7.21 -11.58
CA SER A 216 -20.88 -6.98 -12.70
C SER A 216 -22.22 -6.38 -12.29
N LYS A 217 -22.88 -5.74 -13.26
CA LYS A 217 -24.27 -5.28 -13.16
C LYS A 217 -25.29 -6.43 -13.15
N GLU A 218 -24.88 -7.59 -13.63
CA GLU A 218 -25.74 -8.76 -13.82
C GLU A 218 -26.06 -9.47 -12.49
N SER A 219 -27.10 -10.32 -12.47
CA SER A 219 -27.42 -11.13 -11.29
C SER A 219 -26.34 -12.17 -10.99
N LEU A 220 -26.20 -12.56 -9.72
CA LEU A 220 -25.22 -13.57 -9.30
C LEU A 220 -25.31 -14.88 -10.10
N ASP A 221 -26.51 -15.32 -10.49
CA ASP A 221 -26.71 -16.52 -11.31
C ASP A 221 -26.14 -16.38 -12.73
N LYS A 222 -26.33 -15.21 -13.35
CA LYS A 222 -25.78 -14.94 -14.68
C LYS A 222 -24.25 -14.83 -14.61
N ILE A 223 -23.71 -14.12 -13.61
CA ILE A 223 -22.26 -14.02 -13.40
C ILE A 223 -21.66 -15.44 -13.21
N GLN A 224 -22.29 -16.26 -12.37
CA GLN A 224 -21.86 -17.64 -12.15
C GLN A 224 -21.82 -18.45 -13.46
N SER A 225 -22.88 -18.37 -14.27
CA SER A 225 -22.94 -19.05 -15.57
C SER A 225 -21.80 -18.62 -16.50
N LEU A 226 -21.51 -17.31 -16.55
CA LEU A 226 -20.41 -16.78 -17.36
C LEU A 226 -19.03 -17.25 -16.87
N VAL A 227 -18.83 -17.30 -15.55
CA VAL A 227 -17.56 -17.76 -14.97
C VAL A 227 -17.36 -19.25 -15.21
N GLU A 228 -18.40 -20.07 -15.01
CA GLU A 228 -18.36 -21.51 -15.29
C GLU A 228 -18.08 -21.80 -16.77
N ASP A 229 -18.67 -21.04 -17.69
CA ASP A 229 -18.41 -21.17 -19.14
C ASP A 229 -16.96 -20.83 -19.49
N LYS A 230 -16.44 -19.72 -18.96
CA LYS A 230 -15.18 -19.13 -19.43
C LYS A 230 -13.92 -19.62 -18.72
N PHE A 231 -14.00 -20.00 -17.43
CA PHE A 231 -12.81 -20.31 -16.61
C PHE A 231 -12.68 -21.78 -16.22
N GLN A 232 -13.67 -22.62 -16.55
CA GLN A 232 -13.66 -24.04 -16.18
C GLN A 232 -12.57 -24.85 -16.89
N GLU A 233 -12.07 -24.38 -18.04
CA GLU A 233 -11.00 -25.01 -18.81
C GLU A 233 -9.58 -24.70 -18.29
N ILE A 234 -9.42 -23.77 -17.33
CA ILE A 234 -8.11 -23.54 -16.71
C ILE A 234 -7.63 -24.84 -16.08
N GLN A 235 -6.41 -25.25 -16.43
CA GLN A 235 -5.84 -26.49 -15.97
C GLN A 235 -5.61 -26.46 -14.46
N ASN A 236 -6.01 -27.55 -13.79
CA ASN A 236 -5.62 -27.81 -12.41
C ASN A 236 -4.59 -28.94 -12.37
N SER A 237 -3.38 -28.62 -11.95
CA SER A 237 -2.28 -29.56 -11.77
C SER A 237 -2.01 -29.87 -10.28
N ASP A 238 -2.96 -29.52 -9.39
CA ASP A 238 -2.93 -29.75 -7.94
C ASP A 238 -1.59 -29.35 -7.29
N ARG A 239 -1.11 -28.16 -7.65
CA ARG A 239 0.20 -27.65 -7.21
C ARG A 239 0.13 -27.17 -5.77
N SER A 240 1.16 -27.47 -4.97
CA SER A 240 1.30 -26.88 -3.64
C SER A 240 1.73 -25.41 -3.74
N ARG A 241 1.27 -24.59 -2.80
CA ARG A 241 1.78 -23.22 -2.62
C ARG A 241 3.31 -23.25 -2.44
N PHE A 242 4.00 -22.26 -3.00
CA PHE A 242 5.44 -22.12 -2.82
C PHE A 242 5.78 -21.94 -1.33
N GLN A 243 6.81 -22.66 -0.88
CA GLN A 243 7.32 -22.60 0.48
C GLN A 243 8.82 -22.28 0.44
N PHE A 244 9.30 -21.50 1.40
CA PHE A 244 10.70 -21.14 1.55
C PHE A 244 11.09 -21.15 3.04
N SER A 245 12.39 -21.29 3.33
CA SER A 245 12.89 -21.28 4.71
C SER A 245 12.66 -19.91 5.36
N SER A 246 12.44 -19.89 6.68
CA SER A 246 12.16 -18.67 7.45
C SER A 246 13.25 -17.59 7.34
N GLN A 247 12.84 -16.35 7.63
CA GLN A 247 13.62 -15.12 7.85
C GLN A 247 14.80 -14.87 6.88
N PRO A 248 14.74 -13.83 6.03
CA PRO A 248 15.78 -13.52 5.05
C PRO A 248 17.12 -13.06 5.65
N CYS A 249 17.15 -12.73 6.95
CA CYS A 249 18.31 -12.19 7.65
C CYS A 249 18.78 -13.11 8.77
N THR A 250 19.99 -13.66 8.64
CA THR A 250 20.72 -14.31 9.74
C THR A 250 21.50 -13.28 10.58
N SER A 251 22.15 -13.71 11.67
CA SER A 251 22.97 -12.84 12.53
C SER A 251 24.06 -12.03 11.79
N GLU A 252 24.53 -12.53 10.64
CA GLU A 252 25.49 -11.80 9.80
C GLU A 252 24.88 -10.58 9.10
N HIS A 253 23.57 -10.61 8.85
CA HIS A 253 22.81 -9.57 8.17
C HIS A 253 22.15 -8.56 9.13
N LEU A 254 22.23 -8.83 10.44
CA LEU A 254 21.72 -7.97 11.51
C LEU A 254 22.85 -7.14 12.13
N GLN A 255 22.50 -6.13 12.93
CA GLN A 255 23.47 -5.24 13.58
C GLN A 255 24.38 -4.58 12.55
N ILE A 256 23.79 -4.06 11.48
CA ILE A 256 24.50 -3.39 10.39
C ILE A 256 24.11 -1.92 10.29
N LEU A 257 25.09 -1.10 9.94
CA LEU A 257 24.89 0.28 9.50
C LEU A 257 25.43 0.39 8.07
N VAL A 258 24.54 0.75 7.14
CA VAL A 258 24.79 0.87 5.71
C VAL A 258 24.78 2.34 5.37
N ARG A 259 25.88 2.87 4.86
CA ARG A 259 25.93 4.22 4.29
C ARG A 259 25.67 4.10 2.79
N ALA A 260 24.67 4.77 2.26
CA ALA A 260 24.29 4.68 0.85
C ALA A 260 24.17 6.06 0.20
N VAL A 261 24.51 6.15 -1.09
CA VAL A 261 24.42 7.39 -1.86
C VAL A 261 23.10 7.41 -2.66
N PRO A 262 22.15 8.31 -2.32
CA PRO A 262 20.94 8.49 -3.11
C PRO A 262 21.22 9.31 -4.38
N ILE A 263 20.30 9.25 -5.33
CA ILE A 263 20.27 10.06 -6.55
C ILE A 263 19.74 11.45 -6.24
N LYS A 264 18.60 11.53 -5.53
CA LYS A 264 18.04 12.81 -5.08
C LYS A 264 18.95 13.43 -4.03
N GLN A 265 18.95 14.77 -3.99
CA GLN A 265 19.63 15.52 -2.94
C GLN A 265 18.83 15.39 -1.64
N GLY A 266 19.50 15.07 -0.55
CA GLY A 266 18.89 14.98 0.77
C GLY A 266 19.49 13.91 1.65
N HIS A 267 18.90 13.76 2.82
CA HIS A 267 19.38 12.90 3.89
C HIS A 267 18.22 12.11 4.48
N LYS A 268 18.41 10.81 4.66
CA LYS A 268 17.36 9.90 5.15
C LYS A 268 17.96 8.80 6.02
N LEU A 269 17.25 8.46 7.09
CA LEU A 269 17.50 7.24 7.85
C LEU A 269 16.36 6.26 7.61
N ARG A 270 16.68 5.02 7.28
CA ARG A 270 15.73 3.89 7.34
C ARG A 270 16.24 2.89 8.36
N ILE A 271 15.51 2.75 9.43
CA ILE A 271 15.80 1.78 10.49
C ILE A 271 14.82 0.63 10.31
N VAL A 272 15.35 -0.58 10.17
CA VAL A 272 14.60 -1.74 9.69
C VAL A 272 14.83 -2.93 10.63
N TRP A 273 13.75 -3.61 10.99
CA TRP A 273 13.78 -4.84 11.78
C TRP A 273 13.03 -5.95 11.05
N PRO A 274 13.63 -7.14 10.85
CA PRO A 274 12.84 -8.31 10.47
C PRO A 274 11.91 -8.68 11.64
N ILE A 275 10.64 -8.87 11.33
CA ILE A 275 9.60 -9.19 12.31
C ILE A 275 8.79 -10.42 11.90
N THR A 276 8.03 -10.95 12.84
CA THR A 276 6.90 -11.84 12.54
C THR A 276 5.85 -11.04 11.74
N PRO A 277 5.42 -11.51 10.55
CA PRO A 277 4.55 -10.73 9.67
C PRO A 277 3.13 -10.58 10.26
N SER A 278 2.52 -9.40 10.18
CA SER A 278 1.18 -9.13 10.76
C SER A 278 0.10 -9.99 10.13
N ILE A 279 0.32 -10.53 8.94
CA ILE A 279 -0.61 -11.45 8.26
C ILE A 279 -1.03 -12.63 9.14
N VAL A 280 -0.17 -13.10 10.06
CA VAL A 280 -0.49 -14.20 10.99
C VAL A 280 -1.25 -13.72 12.24
N HIS A 281 -1.31 -12.40 12.45
CA HIS A 281 -1.91 -11.69 13.58
C HIS A 281 -2.81 -10.53 13.10
N TYR A 282 -3.50 -10.71 11.96
CA TYR A 282 -4.23 -9.63 11.28
C TYR A 282 -5.50 -9.18 12.01
N LYS A 283 -5.89 -9.86 13.10
CA LYS A 283 -7.00 -9.46 13.97
C LYS A 283 -6.52 -8.65 15.16
N GLU A 284 -5.30 -8.91 15.60
CA GLU A 284 -4.60 -8.19 16.65
C GLU A 284 -3.90 -6.92 16.12
N GLU A 285 -3.54 -6.91 14.83
CA GLU A 285 -2.92 -5.78 14.11
C GLU A 285 -1.75 -5.12 14.87
N PRO A 286 -0.73 -5.90 15.30
CA PRO A 286 0.33 -5.38 16.16
C PRO A 286 1.13 -4.26 15.50
N CYS A 287 1.45 -4.38 14.20
CA CYS A 287 2.20 -3.34 13.49
C CYS A 287 1.41 -2.05 13.33
N ARG A 288 0.08 -2.10 13.22
CA ARG A 288 -0.77 -0.89 13.19
C ARG A 288 -0.76 -0.19 14.55
N TYR A 289 -0.76 -0.94 15.64
CA TYR A 289 -0.60 -0.40 16.99
C TYR A 289 0.77 0.27 17.15
N LEU A 290 1.84 -0.35 16.65
CA LEU A 290 3.20 0.22 16.73
C LEU A 290 3.36 1.46 15.84
N ASP A 291 2.89 1.40 14.60
CA ASP A 291 2.84 2.54 13.65
C ASP A 291 2.16 3.73 14.32
N HIS A 292 0.93 3.56 14.82
CA HIS A 292 0.19 4.64 15.47
C HIS A 292 0.97 5.36 16.58
N LEU A 293 1.80 4.64 17.35
CA LEU A 293 2.58 5.22 18.44
C LEU A 293 3.91 5.82 17.99
N ILE A 294 4.64 5.14 17.10
CA ILE A 294 5.96 5.59 16.63
C ILE A 294 5.82 6.76 15.65
N ASN A 295 4.77 6.72 14.82
CA ASN A 295 4.41 7.71 13.83
C ASN A 295 3.55 8.86 14.40
N HIS A 296 3.33 8.88 15.71
CA HIS A 296 2.52 9.93 16.36
C HIS A 296 3.19 11.31 16.19
N GLU A 297 2.40 12.36 15.92
CA GLU A 297 2.95 13.72 15.71
C GLU A 297 2.58 14.73 16.81
N GLY A 298 1.68 14.38 17.73
CA GLY A 298 1.36 15.22 18.88
C GLY A 298 2.50 15.35 19.90
N GLU A 299 2.38 16.31 20.81
CA GLU A 299 3.36 16.60 21.88
C GLU A 299 3.83 15.33 22.61
N GLY A 300 5.15 15.26 22.85
CA GLY A 300 5.79 14.13 23.53
C GLY A 300 6.14 12.94 22.63
N SER A 301 5.74 12.96 21.36
CA SER A 301 6.14 11.94 20.40
C SER A 301 7.58 12.12 19.91
N LEU A 302 8.11 11.06 19.28
CA LEU A 302 9.41 11.13 18.62
C LEU A 302 9.43 12.15 17.46
N SER A 303 8.39 12.14 16.61
CA SER A 303 8.28 13.08 15.49
C SER A 303 8.29 14.54 15.97
N TYR A 304 7.50 14.84 17.00
CA TYR A 304 7.44 16.17 17.62
C TYR A 304 8.82 16.63 18.12
N VAL A 305 9.52 15.77 18.87
CA VAL A 305 10.85 16.09 19.41
C VAL A 305 11.87 16.33 18.29
N LEU A 306 11.88 15.50 17.25
CA LEU A 306 12.83 15.65 16.14
C LEU A 306 12.58 16.92 15.32
N LYS A 307 11.30 17.28 15.09
CA LYS A 307 10.91 18.55 14.45
C LYS A 307 11.31 19.76 15.30
N LYS A 308 11.05 19.72 16.60
CA LYS A 308 11.41 20.79 17.55
C LYS A 308 12.92 21.04 17.62
N LEU A 309 13.74 19.98 17.51
CA LEU A 309 15.20 20.09 17.45
C LEU A 309 15.71 20.54 16.07
N GLY A 310 14.84 20.63 15.07
CA GLY A 310 15.18 20.95 13.69
C GLY A 310 15.98 19.85 13.00
N TRP A 311 15.86 18.60 13.47
CA TRP A 311 16.63 17.45 12.99
C TRP A 311 15.91 16.64 11.91
N ALA A 312 14.58 16.65 11.91
CA ALA A 312 13.78 15.93 10.90
C ALA A 312 12.61 16.78 10.41
N THR A 313 12.15 16.49 9.20
CA THR A 313 10.93 17.09 8.62
C THR A 313 9.76 16.12 8.66
N GLU A 314 10.01 14.82 8.46
CA GLU A 314 8.99 13.79 8.41
C GLU A 314 9.51 12.51 9.07
N LEU A 315 8.57 11.76 9.65
CA LEU A 315 8.79 10.42 10.15
C LEU A 315 7.66 9.53 9.62
N TYR A 316 8.01 8.32 9.22
CA TYR A 316 7.07 7.27 8.84
C TYR A 316 7.45 6.00 9.60
N ALA A 317 6.46 5.26 10.09
CA ALA A 317 6.66 3.93 10.62
C ALA A 317 5.63 2.95 10.05
N GLY A 318 5.99 1.68 9.92
CA GLY A 318 5.05 0.68 9.43
C GLY A 318 5.68 -0.61 8.95
N GLU A 319 4.82 -1.58 8.67
CA GLU A 319 5.19 -2.88 8.13
C GLU A 319 5.22 -2.85 6.59
N ASP A 320 6.32 -3.32 6.00
CA ASP A 320 6.51 -3.44 4.54
C ASP A 320 7.32 -4.69 4.16
N ASP A 321 7.55 -4.93 2.86
CA ASP A 321 8.18 -6.14 2.32
C ASP A 321 7.51 -7.43 2.85
N ARG A 322 6.17 -7.41 2.88
CA ARG A 322 5.33 -8.46 3.47
C ARG A 322 5.42 -9.75 2.65
N ALA A 323 5.73 -10.84 3.34
CA ALA A 323 5.61 -12.20 2.84
C ALA A 323 4.89 -13.08 3.87
N SER A 324 4.52 -14.30 3.47
CA SER A 324 3.84 -15.26 4.34
C SER A 324 4.61 -15.64 5.61
N GLU A 325 5.94 -15.65 5.56
CA GLU A 325 6.82 -16.13 6.65
C GLU A 325 7.64 -15.04 7.35
N PHE A 326 7.71 -13.83 6.78
CA PHE A 326 8.44 -12.71 7.36
C PHE A 326 7.87 -11.38 6.86
N SER A 327 8.13 -10.32 7.61
CA SER A 327 8.01 -8.95 7.12
C SER A 327 9.08 -8.09 7.78
N PHE A 328 9.12 -6.81 7.44
CA PHE A 328 10.01 -5.85 8.04
C PHE A 328 9.22 -4.68 8.62
N PHE A 329 9.55 -4.28 9.84
CA PHE A 329 9.09 -3.03 10.41
C PHE A 329 10.09 -1.93 10.09
N TYR A 330 9.61 -0.82 9.57
CA TYR A 330 10.40 0.34 9.18
C TYR A 330 10.12 1.51 10.10
N VAL A 331 11.17 2.27 10.37
CA VAL A 331 11.08 3.67 10.78
C VAL A 331 11.94 4.47 9.82
N VAL A 332 11.32 5.34 9.03
CA VAL A 332 11.98 6.19 8.04
C VAL A 332 11.89 7.63 8.52
N ILE A 333 13.02 8.33 8.53
CA ILE A 333 13.13 9.71 9.00
C ILE A 333 13.80 10.55 7.91
N ASP A 334 13.09 11.57 7.41
CA ASP A 334 13.64 12.58 6.50
C ASP A 334 14.41 13.60 7.33
N LEU A 335 15.72 13.69 7.07
CA LEU A 335 16.65 14.49 7.87
C LEU A 335 16.87 15.87 7.26
N THR A 336 16.99 16.87 8.13
CA THR A 336 17.58 18.15 7.76
C THR A 336 19.11 18.03 7.64
N ASP A 337 19.77 19.06 7.12
CA ASP A 337 21.24 19.14 7.14
C ASP A 337 21.81 19.06 8.57
N ALA A 338 21.10 19.64 9.55
CA ALA A 338 21.47 19.54 10.96
C ALA A 338 21.25 18.11 11.48
N GLY A 339 20.12 17.48 11.14
CA GLY A 339 19.83 16.10 11.53
C GLY A 339 20.84 15.10 11.01
N GLN A 340 21.35 15.31 9.80
CA GLN A 340 22.45 14.53 9.23
C GLN A 340 23.70 14.53 10.13
N ASP A 341 24.02 15.66 10.75
CA ASP A 341 25.18 15.77 11.63
C ASP A 341 24.90 15.24 13.05
N HIS A 342 23.62 14.97 13.38
CA HIS A 342 23.13 14.41 14.65
C HIS A 342 22.52 12.99 14.53
N MET A 343 22.92 12.23 13.49
CA MET A 343 22.36 10.90 13.22
C MET A 343 22.36 9.97 14.44
N GLN A 344 23.42 10.01 15.25
CA GLN A 344 23.57 9.12 16.40
C GLN A 344 22.53 9.43 17.48
N GLU A 345 22.35 10.71 17.79
CA GLU A 345 21.38 11.20 18.77
C GLU A 345 19.95 10.93 18.31
N ILE A 346 19.66 11.04 17.01
CA ILE A 346 18.35 10.69 16.43
C ILE A 346 18.04 9.21 16.65
N ILE A 347 18.99 8.31 16.33
CA ILE A 347 18.82 6.88 16.60
C ILE A 347 18.69 6.61 18.10
N GLY A 348 19.45 7.32 18.93
CA GLY A 348 19.34 7.26 20.38
C GLY A 348 17.96 7.64 20.91
N LEU A 349 17.34 8.70 20.36
CA LEU A 349 15.97 9.11 20.68
C LEU A 349 14.95 8.06 20.24
N LEU A 350 15.10 7.49 19.05
CA LEU A 350 14.25 6.41 18.57
C LEU A 350 14.26 5.20 19.52
N PHE A 351 15.44 4.73 19.90
CA PHE A 351 15.53 3.60 20.84
C PHE A 351 15.07 3.94 22.27
N LYS A 352 15.24 5.19 22.72
CA LYS A 352 14.62 5.65 23.98
C LYS A 352 13.10 5.58 23.89
N TYR A 353 12.51 6.00 22.78
CA TYR A 353 11.07 5.94 22.57
C TYR A 353 10.57 4.49 22.51
N ILE A 354 11.24 3.62 21.75
CA ILE A 354 10.91 2.18 21.72
C ILE A 354 10.99 1.57 23.13
N GLN A 355 12.03 1.90 23.90
CA GLN A 355 12.17 1.43 25.28
C GLN A 355 11.05 1.93 26.19
N LEU A 356 10.62 3.18 26.04
CA LEU A 356 9.46 3.75 26.72
C LEU A 356 8.19 2.94 26.39
N LEU A 357 7.95 2.63 25.11
CA LEU A 357 6.79 1.83 24.69
C LEU A 357 6.85 0.43 25.31
N GLN A 358 8.01 -0.22 25.27
CA GLN A 358 8.23 -1.56 25.85
C GLN A 358 7.98 -1.60 27.36
N GLN A 359 8.36 -0.53 28.08
CA GLN A 359 8.19 -0.43 29.53
C GLN A 359 6.77 -0.03 29.95
N SER A 360 6.10 0.79 29.14
CA SER A 360 4.74 1.24 29.42
C SER A 360 3.71 0.11 29.23
N GLY A 361 4.05 -0.87 28.39
CA GLY A 361 3.18 -2.00 28.05
C GLY A 361 2.05 -1.62 27.09
N VAL A 362 1.34 -2.65 26.63
CA VAL A 362 0.25 -2.48 25.66
C VAL A 362 -1.03 -2.03 26.35
N CYS A 363 -1.56 -0.89 25.92
CA CYS A 363 -2.73 -0.24 26.51
C CYS A 363 -4.00 -0.58 25.73
N LYS A 364 -5.00 -1.14 26.43
CA LYS A 364 -6.29 -1.48 25.82
C LYS A 364 -6.99 -0.27 25.21
N TRP A 365 -6.94 0.90 25.88
CA TRP A 365 -7.63 2.09 25.40
C TRP A 365 -7.10 2.57 24.03
N ILE A 366 -5.80 2.44 23.77
CA ILE A 366 -5.18 2.77 22.47
C ILE A 366 -5.68 1.82 21.38
N PHE A 367 -5.75 0.52 21.70
CA PHE A 367 -6.31 -0.47 20.80
C PHE A 367 -7.79 -0.19 20.50
N ASP A 368 -8.58 0.16 21.53
CA ASP A 368 -10.00 0.48 21.36
C ASP A 368 -10.20 1.72 20.49
N GLU A 369 -9.35 2.76 20.63
CA GLU A 369 -9.35 3.93 19.76
C GLU A 369 -9.05 3.56 18.30
N LEU A 370 -7.98 2.80 18.07
CA LEU A 370 -7.61 2.31 16.73
C LEU A 370 -8.71 1.46 16.10
N SER A 371 -9.30 0.56 16.87
CA SER A 371 -10.42 -0.27 16.43
C SER A 371 -11.62 0.60 16.04
N ALA A 372 -11.98 1.61 16.84
CA ALA A 372 -13.07 2.54 16.53
C ALA A 372 -12.82 3.37 15.25
N ILE A 373 -11.58 3.83 15.05
CA ILE A 373 -11.17 4.54 13.82
C ILE A 373 -11.31 3.61 12.61
N CYS A 374 -10.81 2.38 12.73
CA CYS A 374 -10.85 1.38 11.66
C CYS A 374 -12.30 0.95 11.33
N GLU A 375 -13.14 0.72 12.34
CA GLU A 375 -14.57 0.43 12.22
C GLU A 375 -15.30 1.54 11.44
N THR A 376 -14.98 2.78 11.78
CA THR A 376 -15.51 3.96 11.07
C THR A 376 -15.06 3.99 9.62
N GLY A 377 -13.76 3.81 9.37
CA GLY A 377 -13.17 3.79 8.03
C GLY A 377 -13.76 2.70 7.15
N PHE A 378 -13.91 1.48 7.66
CA PHE A 378 -14.45 0.35 6.90
C PHE A 378 -15.93 0.49 6.61
N HIS A 379 -16.75 0.85 7.60
CA HIS A 379 -18.20 0.89 7.42
C HIS A 379 -18.71 2.09 6.63
N TYR A 380 -17.94 3.18 6.59
CA TYR A 380 -18.27 4.41 5.87
C TYR A 380 -17.24 4.75 4.80
N GLU A 381 -16.51 3.74 4.30
CA GLU A 381 -15.62 3.86 3.13
C GLU A 381 -16.42 4.38 1.93
N ASP A 382 -15.83 5.29 1.15
CA ASP A 382 -16.45 5.73 -0.09
C ASP A 382 -16.42 4.60 -1.12
N LYS A 383 -17.37 4.59 -2.06
CA LYS A 383 -17.41 3.55 -3.10
C LYS A 383 -16.13 3.63 -3.95
N ILE A 384 -15.31 2.58 -3.86
CA ILE A 384 -14.09 2.41 -4.64
C ILE A 384 -14.45 2.04 -6.08
N SER A 385 -13.58 2.40 -7.04
CA SER A 385 -13.70 1.98 -8.43
C SER A 385 -13.82 0.45 -8.54
N PRO A 386 -14.60 -0.10 -9.49
CA PRO A 386 -14.74 -1.56 -9.62
C PRO A 386 -13.41 -2.28 -9.81
N ILE A 387 -12.47 -1.71 -10.58
CA ILE A 387 -11.16 -2.32 -10.88
C ILE A 387 -10.29 -2.45 -9.63
N ASP A 388 -10.16 -1.37 -8.84
CA ASP A 388 -9.36 -1.40 -7.62
C ASP A 388 -9.98 -2.33 -6.57
N TYR A 389 -11.33 -2.38 -6.54
CA TYR A 389 -12.06 -3.23 -5.61
C TYR A 389 -11.84 -4.72 -5.89
N VAL A 390 -11.91 -5.17 -7.15
CA VAL A 390 -11.66 -6.58 -7.49
C VAL A 390 -10.20 -6.99 -7.26
N VAL A 391 -9.24 -6.09 -7.50
CA VAL A 391 -7.81 -6.33 -7.24
C VAL A 391 -7.53 -6.51 -5.76
N ARG A 392 -8.07 -5.59 -4.92
CA ARG A 392 -7.93 -5.67 -3.46
C ARG A 392 -8.45 -7.02 -2.94
N ILE A 393 -9.62 -7.44 -3.40
CA ILE A 393 -10.25 -8.67 -2.91
C ILE A 393 -9.54 -9.92 -3.43
N SER A 394 -9.16 -9.98 -4.70
CA SER A 394 -8.49 -11.17 -5.27
C SER A 394 -7.13 -11.43 -4.62
N SER A 395 -6.39 -10.37 -4.27
CA SER A 395 -5.18 -10.46 -3.44
C SER A 395 -5.49 -10.90 -2.01
N ASN A 396 -6.54 -10.36 -1.38
CA ASN A 396 -6.98 -10.78 -0.05
C ASN A 396 -7.38 -12.27 0.00
N MET A 397 -7.96 -12.82 -1.07
CA MET A 397 -8.39 -14.22 -1.13
C MET A 397 -7.25 -15.23 -0.95
N GLN A 398 -6.02 -14.87 -1.32
CA GLN A 398 -4.82 -15.69 -1.11
C GLN A 398 -4.37 -15.74 0.37
N ILE A 399 -4.80 -14.76 1.15
CA ILE A 399 -4.25 -14.44 2.48
C ILE A 399 -5.26 -14.76 3.58
N TYR A 400 -6.49 -14.26 3.43
CA TYR A 400 -7.50 -14.24 4.47
C TYR A 400 -8.56 -15.34 4.26
N PRO A 401 -9.21 -15.81 5.34
CA PRO A 401 -10.34 -16.73 5.21
C PRO A 401 -11.53 -16.06 4.50
N PRO A 402 -12.47 -16.84 3.91
CA PRO A 402 -13.56 -16.28 3.12
C PRO A 402 -14.44 -15.23 3.80
N LYS A 403 -14.65 -15.37 5.11
CA LYS A 403 -15.40 -14.39 5.92
C LYS A 403 -14.77 -13.00 5.84
N ASP A 404 -13.45 -12.93 5.73
CA ASP A 404 -12.66 -11.72 5.89
C ASP A 404 -12.09 -11.19 4.55
N TRP A 405 -12.52 -11.71 3.40
CA TRP A 405 -12.00 -11.31 2.08
C TRP A 405 -12.20 -9.83 1.74
N LEU A 406 -13.31 -9.21 2.18
CA LEU A 406 -13.57 -7.79 1.91
C LEU A 406 -12.86 -6.86 2.89
N VAL A 407 -12.72 -7.29 4.13
CA VAL A 407 -12.14 -6.49 5.23
C VAL A 407 -10.62 -6.64 5.31
N GLY A 408 -10.08 -7.82 5.01
CA GLY A 408 -8.68 -8.16 5.23
C GLY A 408 -8.22 -7.82 6.66
N SER A 409 -7.12 -7.08 6.75
CA SER A 409 -6.57 -6.54 8.00
C SER A 409 -7.10 -5.15 8.40
N SER A 410 -8.13 -4.64 7.72
CA SER A 410 -8.62 -3.28 7.96
C SER A 410 -9.35 -3.11 9.29
N LEU A 411 -9.72 -4.19 10.00
CA LEU A 411 -10.43 -4.15 11.28
C LEU A 411 -9.71 -4.95 12.38
N PRO A 412 -8.90 -4.28 13.22
CA PRO A 412 -8.45 -4.86 14.48
C PRO A 412 -9.66 -5.21 15.35
N SER A 413 -9.78 -6.48 15.73
CA SER A 413 -10.95 -7.01 16.45
C SER A 413 -10.61 -7.90 17.65
N ASP A 414 -9.36 -8.32 17.81
CA ASP A 414 -8.92 -9.15 18.92
C ASP A 414 -7.80 -8.47 19.71
N PHE A 415 -8.12 -7.93 20.89
CA PHE A 415 -7.11 -7.30 21.74
C PHE A 415 -6.28 -8.36 22.45
N ASN A 416 -5.06 -8.59 21.96
CA ASN A 416 -4.09 -9.48 22.59
C ASN A 416 -2.80 -8.70 22.94
N PRO A 417 -2.63 -8.26 24.19
CA PRO A 417 -1.46 -7.48 24.59
C PRO A 417 -0.16 -8.26 24.49
N ASP A 418 -0.18 -9.60 24.66
CA ASP A 418 1.03 -10.42 24.57
C ASP A 418 1.54 -10.50 23.13
N THR A 419 0.64 -10.63 22.15
CA THR A 419 1.00 -10.61 20.72
C THR A 419 1.60 -9.26 20.32
N ILE A 420 0.95 -8.15 20.70
CA ILE A 420 1.44 -6.80 20.38
C ILE A 420 2.79 -6.54 21.06
N GLN A 421 2.93 -6.91 22.34
CA GLN A 421 4.18 -6.76 23.09
C GLN A 421 5.30 -7.62 22.49
N LYS A 422 4.99 -8.84 22.02
CA LYS A 422 5.96 -9.70 21.36
C LYS A 422 6.56 -9.01 20.13
N ILE A 423 5.73 -8.44 19.24
CA ILE A 423 6.23 -7.72 18.06
C ILE A 423 7.00 -6.46 18.48
N LEU A 424 6.53 -5.70 19.47
CA LEU A 424 7.24 -4.55 20.00
C LEU A 424 8.65 -4.90 20.52
N ASN A 425 8.82 -6.09 21.09
CA ASN A 425 10.10 -6.58 21.58
C ASN A 425 11.05 -7.05 20.46
N GLU A 426 10.54 -7.30 19.24
CA GLU A 426 11.37 -7.61 18.06
C GLU A 426 12.11 -6.37 17.53
N LEU A 427 11.63 -5.16 17.86
CA LEU A 427 12.29 -3.87 17.59
C LEU A 427 13.46 -3.65 18.56
N SER A 428 14.54 -4.42 18.37
CA SER A 428 15.67 -4.51 19.29
C SER A 428 17.00 -4.03 18.67
N PRO A 429 17.98 -3.60 19.48
CA PRO A 429 19.34 -3.36 19.01
C PRO A 429 20.00 -4.60 18.37
N GLU A 430 19.58 -5.81 18.76
CA GLU A 430 20.15 -7.08 18.31
C GLU A 430 19.73 -7.46 16.89
N SER A 431 18.57 -6.99 16.44
CA SER A 431 17.98 -7.28 15.13
C SER A 431 17.97 -6.09 14.16
N VAL A 432 18.46 -4.92 14.57
CA VAL A 432 18.37 -3.70 13.76
C VAL A 432 19.29 -3.71 12.54
N ARG A 433 18.79 -3.13 11.45
CA ARG A 433 19.54 -2.76 10.24
C ARG A 433 19.29 -1.28 9.98
N ILE A 434 20.35 -0.48 9.90
CA ILE A 434 20.26 0.97 9.71
C ILE A 434 20.80 1.32 8.34
N PHE A 435 19.97 1.94 7.49
CA PHE A 435 20.38 2.52 6.21
C PHE A 435 20.42 4.03 6.35
N TRP A 436 21.60 4.60 6.16
CA TRP A 436 21.86 6.02 6.23
C TRP A 436 22.16 6.54 4.83
N GLU A 437 21.18 7.21 4.25
CA GLU A 437 21.22 7.74 2.89
C GLU A 437 21.67 9.20 2.94
N SER A 438 22.75 9.54 2.23
CA SER A 438 23.22 10.92 2.12
C SER A 438 24.12 11.12 0.92
N ASN A 439 23.93 12.21 0.19
CA ASN A 439 24.87 12.63 -0.85
C ASN A 439 26.26 12.98 -0.27
N LYS A 440 26.39 13.25 1.04
CA LYS A 440 27.69 13.47 1.70
C LYS A 440 28.59 12.23 1.65
N PHE A 441 28.07 11.05 1.31
CA PHE A 441 28.85 9.81 1.17
C PHE A 441 29.42 9.59 -0.23
N GLU A 442 29.16 10.49 -1.19
CA GLU A 442 29.72 10.38 -2.53
C GLU A 442 31.26 10.32 -2.50
N GLY A 443 31.84 9.31 -3.14
CA GLY A 443 33.28 9.02 -3.12
C GLY A 443 33.82 8.42 -1.81
N LEU A 444 32.96 8.19 -0.80
CA LEU A 444 33.33 7.61 0.51
C LEU A 444 32.85 6.16 0.70
N THR A 445 32.23 5.57 -0.32
CA THR A 445 31.70 4.20 -0.34
C THR A 445 32.63 3.23 -1.09
N ASP A 446 32.63 1.95 -0.73
CA ASP A 446 33.56 0.94 -1.25
C ASP A 446 32.87 -0.25 -1.96
N LYS A 447 31.53 -0.29 -1.97
CA LYS A 447 30.73 -1.35 -2.60
C LYS A 447 29.68 -0.75 -3.52
N VAL A 448 29.19 -1.58 -4.43
CA VAL A 448 28.14 -1.23 -5.40
C VAL A 448 27.16 -2.39 -5.50
N GLU A 449 25.87 -2.09 -5.33
CA GLU A 449 24.79 -3.05 -5.55
C GLU A 449 24.68 -3.37 -7.05
N PRO A 450 24.61 -4.66 -7.45
CA PRO A 450 24.83 -5.07 -8.84
C PRO A 450 23.74 -4.65 -9.84
N TRP A 451 22.49 -4.46 -9.43
CA TRP A 451 21.37 -4.27 -10.35
C TRP A 451 21.09 -2.81 -10.68
N TYR A 452 21.12 -1.95 -9.66
CA TYR A 452 20.85 -0.52 -9.78
C TYR A 452 22.11 0.34 -9.64
N GLY A 453 23.26 -0.24 -9.28
CA GLY A 453 24.49 0.52 -9.13
C GLY A 453 24.48 1.43 -7.89
N THR A 454 23.78 1.02 -6.84
CA THR A 454 23.73 1.77 -5.58
C THR A 454 25.08 1.72 -4.88
N ALA A 455 25.76 2.85 -4.77
CA ALA A 455 27.03 2.94 -4.06
C ALA A 455 26.80 2.93 -2.55
N TYR A 456 27.49 2.05 -1.83
CA TYR A 456 27.32 1.89 -0.39
C TYR A 456 28.60 1.42 0.33
N SER A 457 28.62 1.59 1.65
CA SER A 457 29.55 0.89 2.55
C SER A 457 28.78 0.32 3.73
N ILE A 458 29.33 -0.70 4.37
CA ILE A 458 28.65 -1.42 5.46
C ILE A 458 29.61 -1.64 6.63
N GLU A 459 29.13 -1.38 7.84
CA GLU A 459 29.83 -1.68 9.08
C GLU A 459 28.91 -2.36 10.09
N LYS A 460 29.51 -3.03 11.09
CA LYS A 460 28.74 -3.56 12.22
C LYS A 460 28.42 -2.46 13.25
N VAL A 461 27.23 -2.53 13.82
CA VAL A 461 26.77 -1.68 14.92
C VAL A 461 26.37 -2.57 16.08
N SER A 462 27.18 -2.58 17.13
CA SER A 462 26.89 -3.40 18.31
C SER A 462 25.75 -2.80 19.15
N PRO A 463 25.01 -3.61 19.91
CA PRO A 463 24.03 -3.12 20.89
C PRO A 463 24.63 -2.12 21.89
N SER A 464 25.89 -2.31 22.29
CA SER A 464 26.61 -1.36 23.15
C SER A 464 26.83 0.02 22.52
N ARG A 465 26.98 0.08 21.18
CA ARG A 465 27.11 1.33 20.45
C ARG A 465 25.77 2.07 20.38
N ILE A 466 24.67 1.33 20.18
CA ILE A 466 23.30 1.89 20.26
C ILE A 466 23.01 2.41 21.67
N GLN A 467 23.40 1.67 22.71
CA GLN A 467 23.26 2.13 24.09
C GLN A 467 24.06 3.42 24.37
N ALA A 468 25.25 3.56 23.78
CA ALA A 468 26.03 4.78 23.87
C ALA A 468 25.30 5.96 23.19
N TRP A 469 24.68 5.73 22.02
CA TRP A 469 23.86 6.72 21.31
C TRP A 469 22.62 7.14 22.10
N MET A 470 21.93 6.20 22.74
CA MET A 470 20.86 6.52 23.67
C MET A 470 21.37 7.39 24.82
N SER A 471 22.55 7.09 25.36
CA SER A 471 23.12 7.85 26.47
C SER A 471 23.54 9.27 26.07
N SER A 472 23.96 9.48 24.81
CA SER A 472 24.33 10.80 24.28
C SER A 472 23.14 11.62 23.78
N ALA A 473 22.03 10.96 23.42
CA ALA A 473 20.82 11.62 22.96
C ALA A 473 20.26 12.58 24.04
N PRO A 474 19.68 13.73 23.63
CA PRO A 474 19.12 14.70 24.57
C PRO A 474 18.04 14.07 25.47
N ASN A 475 17.85 14.67 26.63
CA ASN A 475 16.83 14.23 27.58
C ASN A 475 15.55 15.02 27.37
N GLU A 476 14.75 14.58 26.40
CA GLU A 476 13.47 15.18 26.02
C GLU A 476 12.32 14.48 26.73
N ASN A 477 11.19 15.18 26.88
CA ASN A 477 10.00 14.67 27.56
C ASN A 477 9.17 13.75 26.63
N LEU A 478 9.74 12.59 26.27
CA LEU A 478 9.04 11.57 25.50
C LEU A 478 7.97 10.90 26.36
N HIS A 479 6.72 10.81 25.86
CA HIS A 479 5.62 10.13 26.54
C HIS A 479 4.61 9.54 25.56
N LEU A 480 3.72 8.68 26.06
CA LEU A 480 2.59 8.17 25.29
C LEU A 480 1.61 9.30 24.92
N PRO A 481 0.84 9.15 23.82
CA PRO A 481 -0.20 10.10 23.48
C PRO A 481 -1.31 10.15 24.53
N VAL A 482 -2.07 11.25 24.52
CA VAL A 482 -3.31 11.37 25.31
C VAL A 482 -4.51 10.87 24.50
N PRO A 483 -5.63 10.51 25.14
CA PRO A 483 -6.83 10.05 24.44
C PRO A 483 -7.32 11.03 23.37
N ASN A 484 -7.68 10.50 22.20
CA ASN A 484 -8.08 11.29 21.06
C ASN A 484 -9.54 11.76 21.17
N VAL A 485 -9.73 13.06 21.39
CA VAL A 485 -11.06 13.68 21.57
C VAL A 485 -11.87 13.85 20.28
N PHE A 486 -11.26 13.60 19.10
CA PHE A 486 -11.93 13.78 17.80
C PHE A 486 -12.59 12.50 17.26
N ILE A 487 -12.41 11.35 17.92
CA ILE A 487 -13.01 10.09 17.46
C ILE A 487 -14.55 10.21 17.44
N PRO A 488 -15.20 10.03 16.29
CA PRO A 488 -16.63 10.23 16.15
C PRO A 488 -17.42 9.16 16.92
N THR A 489 -18.49 9.56 17.60
CA THR A 489 -19.34 8.66 18.40
C THR A 489 -20.80 8.61 17.93
N ASP A 490 -21.24 9.56 17.10
CA ASP A 490 -22.61 9.64 16.57
C ASP A 490 -22.62 9.61 15.04
N PHE A 491 -22.96 8.46 14.49
CA PHE A 491 -23.05 8.23 13.04
C PHE A 491 -24.48 8.38 12.50
N SER A 492 -25.35 9.10 13.22
CA SER A 492 -26.73 9.30 12.79
C SER A 492 -26.82 10.12 11.50
N ILE A 493 -27.56 9.58 10.52
CA ILE A 493 -27.77 10.22 9.22
C ILE A 493 -28.95 11.19 9.36
N LYS A 494 -28.71 12.47 9.06
CA LYS A 494 -29.79 13.47 8.96
C LYS A 494 -30.52 13.28 7.62
N ASN A 495 -31.82 13.04 7.67
CA ASN A 495 -32.67 12.94 6.48
C ASN A 495 -33.07 14.35 6.00
N PRO A 496 -32.56 14.85 4.86
CA PRO A 496 -32.97 16.14 4.34
C PRO A 496 -34.44 16.08 3.90
N GLN A 497 -35.25 17.07 4.33
CA GLN A 497 -36.66 17.17 3.95
C GLN A 497 -36.84 17.52 2.46
N GLU A 498 -35.87 18.22 1.86
CA GLU A 498 -35.90 18.65 0.46
C GLU A 498 -34.86 17.90 -0.39
N LYS A 499 -35.30 17.31 -1.50
CA LYS A 499 -34.43 16.64 -2.48
C LYS A 499 -33.79 17.66 -3.43
N ILE A 500 -32.82 18.41 -2.92
CA ILE A 500 -32.06 19.41 -3.67
C ILE A 500 -31.04 18.70 -4.59
N LYS A 501 -31.20 18.83 -5.92
CA LYS A 501 -30.30 18.17 -6.91
C LYS A 501 -28.96 18.89 -7.11
N LEU A 502 -28.97 20.22 -7.05
CA LEU A 502 -27.80 21.08 -7.30
C LEU A 502 -27.57 22.02 -6.10
N PRO A 503 -26.33 22.46 -5.82
CA PRO A 503 -26.07 23.41 -4.76
C PRO A 503 -26.93 24.67 -4.86
N VAL A 504 -27.54 25.07 -3.74
CA VAL A 504 -28.36 26.28 -3.62
C VAL A 504 -27.59 27.37 -2.89
N LEU A 505 -27.77 28.61 -3.34
CA LEU A 505 -27.19 29.78 -2.69
C LEU A 505 -28.06 30.16 -1.48
N LEU A 506 -27.60 29.86 -0.27
CA LEU A 506 -28.33 30.16 0.96
C LEU A 506 -28.10 31.60 1.44
N ARG A 507 -26.89 32.12 1.26
CA ARG A 507 -26.52 33.47 1.70
C ARG A 507 -25.62 34.13 0.68
N LYS A 508 -25.89 35.41 0.40
CA LYS A 508 -25.03 36.28 -0.39
C LYS A 508 -24.93 37.62 0.31
N SER A 509 -23.70 38.06 0.55
CA SER A 509 -23.38 39.39 1.05
C SER A 509 -22.25 40.02 0.23
N SER A 510 -21.83 41.23 0.59
CA SER A 510 -20.60 41.84 0.05
C SER A 510 -19.33 41.11 0.46
N TYR A 511 -19.38 40.27 1.50
CA TYR A 511 -18.20 39.60 2.08
C TYR A 511 -18.15 38.09 1.80
N SER A 512 -19.28 37.45 1.53
CA SER A 512 -19.33 35.99 1.38
C SER A 512 -20.53 35.49 0.58
N LYS A 513 -20.35 34.30 -0.03
CA LYS A 513 -21.41 33.51 -0.66
C LYS A 513 -21.39 32.11 -0.05
N LEU A 514 -22.53 31.64 0.46
CA LEU A 514 -22.68 30.31 1.02
C LEU A 514 -23.54 29.45 0.11
N TRP A 515 -22.92 28.42 -0.46
CA TRP A 515 -23.60 27.38 -1.22
C TRP A 515 -23.79 26.14 -0.36
N TYR A 516 -24.94 25.50 -0.49
CA TYR A 516 -25.28 24.31 0.28
C TYR A 516 -25.96 23.27 -0.59
N LYS A 517 -25.60 22.01 -0.37
CA LYS A 517 -26.31 20.86 -0.91
C LYS A 517 -26.28 19.75 0.16
N PRO A 518 -27.43 19.28 0.66
CA PRO A 518 -27.46 18.07 1.48
C PRO A 518 -27.07 16.86 0.61
N ASP A 519 -26.40 15.89 1.21
CA ASP A 519 -26.20 14.60 0.52
C ASP A 519 -27.55 13.88 0.39
N THR A 520 -27.86 13.47 -0.84
CA THR A 520 -29.06 12.69 -1.18
C THR A 520 -28.71 11.43 -1.96
N VAL A 521 -27.42 11.13 -2.12
CA VAL A 521 -26.91 10.06 -2.98
C VAL A 521 -26.23 9.00 -2.13
N PHE A 522 -25.29 9.40 -1.28
CA PHE A 522 -24.41 8.46 -0.57
C PHE A 522 -24.99 8.03 0.78
N SER A 523 -25.77 8.91 1.42
CA SER A 523 -26.35 8.71 2.75
C SER A 523 -25.29 8.29 3.78
N THR A 524 -24.13 8.94 3.76
CA THR A 524 -23.04 8.71 4.72
C THR A 524 -23.02 9.80 5.78
N PRO A 525 -22.47 9.55 6.99
CA PRO A 525 -22.34 10.56 8.03
C PRO A 525 -21.20 11.57 7.74
N LYS A 526 -20.89 11.83 6.47
CA LYS A 526 -19.77 12.69 6.05
C LYS A 526 -20.25 14.07 5.62
N ALA A 527 -19.39 15.06 5.79
CA ALA A 527 -19.56 16.40 5.25
C ALA A 527 -18.28 16.89 4.56
N TYR A 528 -18.49 17.73 3.55
CA TYR A 528 -17.44 18.41 2.81
C TYR A 528 -17.65 19.92 2.96
N VAL A 529 -16.67 20.60 3.55
CA VAL A 529 -16.68 22.05 3.71
C VAL A 529 -15.49 22.60 2.94
N LYS A 530 -15.78 23.47 1.98
CA LYS A 530 -14.78 24.18 1.20
C LYS A 530 -15.00 25.68 1.35
N ILE A 531 -13.93 26.37 1.72
CA ILE A 531 -13.91 27.83 1.91
C ILE A 531 -12.81 28.39 1.01
N ASP A 532 -13.20 29.16 0.01
CA ASP A 532 -12.27 29.90 -0.85
C ASP A 532 -12.19 31.35 -0.35
N PHE A 533 -10.96 31.80 -0.06
CA PHE A 533 -10.64 33.16 0.33
C PHE A 533 -10.05 33.89 -0.88
N ASP A 534 -10.81 34.83 -1.44
CA ASP A 534 -10.36 35.66 -2.57
C ASP A 534 -9.40 36.77 -2.08
N CYS A 535 -8.11 36.59 -2.35
CA CYS A 535 -7.02 37.49 -1.98
C CYS A 535 -6.21 37.87 -3.24
N PRO A 536 -6.67 38.85 -4.05
CA PRO A 536 -6.10 39.12 -5.38
C PRO A 536 -4.66 39.63 -5.40
N TYR A 537 -4.03 39.83 -4.23
CA TYR A 537 -2.64 40.30 -4.12
C TYR A 537 -1.63 39.17 -3.97
N VAL A 538 -2.07 37.94 -3.71
CA VAL A 538 -1.15 36.82 -3.41
C VAL A 538 -0.46 36.29 -4.67
N SER A 539 -1.05 36.47 -5.86
CA SER A 539 -0.52 35.94 -7.12
C SER A 539 -0.14 37.03 -8.13
N ASN A 540 0.21 38.24 -7.66
CA ASN A 540 0.54 39.37 -8.54
C ASN A 540 2.01 39.42 -8.97
N SER A 541 2.89 38.65 -8.33
CA SER A 541 4.27 38.44 -8.78
C SER A 541 4.75 37.04 -8.38
N PRO A 542 5.84 36.53 -9.01
CA PRO A 542 6.46 35.28 -8.57
C PRO A 542 6.89 35.28 -7.10
N GLU A 543 7.22 36.45 -6.55
CA GLU A 543 7.59 36.60 -5.14
C GLU A 543 6.36 36.44 -4.23
N THR A 544 5.24 37.10 -4.54
CA THR A 544 4.03 36.97 -3.71
C THR A 544 3.47 35.55 -3.77
N GLU A 545 3.57 34.90 -4.94
CA GLU A 545 3.17 33.51 -5.14
C GLU A 545 3.96 32.57 -4.23
N ALA A 546 5.29 32.71 -4.21
CA ALA A 546 6.17 31.91 -3.36
C ALA A 546 5.91 32.17 -1.86
N LEU A 547 5.70 33.43 -1.47
CA LEU A 547 5.39 33.80 -0.09
C LEU A 547 4.02 33.27 0.36
N ALA A 548 3.02 33.27 -0.52
CA ALA A 548 1.69 32.76 -0.21
C ALA A 548 1.71 31.23 -0.05
N ASN A 549 2.42 30.52 -0.93
CA ASN A 549 2.63 29.09 -0.79
C ASN A 549 3.39 28.77 0.51
N LEU A 550 4.46 29.50 0.82
CA LEU A 550 5.21 29.34 2.07
C LEU A 550 4.33 29.60 3.31
N LEU A 551 3.46 30.61 3.27
CA LEU A 551 2.51 30.88 4.36
C LEU A 551 1.54 29.71 4.56
N ALA A 552 0.99 29.13 3.49
CA ALA A 552 0.10 27.98 3.58
C ALA A 552 0.83 26.77 4.20
N MET A 553 2.06 26.49 3.75
CA MET A 553 2.89 25.41 4.30
C MET A 553 3.21 25.62 5.79
N LEU A 554 3.61 26.83 6.19
CA LEU A 554 3.91 27.14 7.59
C LEU A 554 2.66 27.06 8.48
N LEU A 555 1.50 27.45 7.96
CA LEU A 555 0.24 27.34 8.70
C LEU A 555 -0.19 25.87 8.86
N MET A 556 0.00 25.04 7.84
CA MET A 556 -0.21 23.59 7.96
C MET A 556 0.73 22.96 9.00
N ASP A 557 2.01 23.34 9.00
CA ASP A 557 2.99 22.86 9.98
C ASP A 557 2.64 23.28 11.43
N ASP A 558 2.27 24.55 11.64
CA ASP A 558 1.89 25.08 12.96
C ASP A 558 0.61 24.42 13.51
N LEU A 559 -0.38 24.14 12.65
CA LEU A 559 -1.62 23.48 13.05
C LEU A 559 -1.48 21.97 13.25
N ASN A 560 -0.42 21.36 12.71
CA ASN A 560 -0.28 19.91 12.65
C ASN A 560 -0.35 19.26 14.03
N GLU A 561 0.28 19.84 15.06
CA GLU A 561 0.28 19.28 16.42
C GLU A 561 -1.15 19.07 16.97
N TYR A 562 -2.02 20.05 16.77
CA TYR A 562 -3.41 19.98 17.22
C TYR A 562 -4.28 19.15 16.26
N ALA A 563 -4.13 19.39 14.96
CA ALA A 563 -5.00 18.81 13.95
C ALA A 563 -4.66 17.35 13.62
N TYR A 564 -3.48 16.86 14.02
CA TYR A 564 -3.07 15.45 13.85
C TYR A 564 -4.06 14.50 14.52
N TYR A 565 -4.53 14.80 15.74
CA TYR A 565 -5.56 14.00 16.40
C TYR A 565 -6.85 13.93 15.57
N ALA A 566 -7.25 15.03 14.94
CA ALA A 566 -8.40 15.05 14.06
C ALA A 566 -8.17 14.20 12.79
N GLN A 567 -6.99 14.30 12.18
CA GLN A 567 -6.59 13.48 11.02
C GLN A 567 -6.62 11.98 11.32
N VAL A 568 -6.06 11.57 12.47
CA VAL A 568 -6.11 10.17 12.94
C VAL A 568 -7.55 9.70 13.14
N ALA A 569 -8.46 10.58 13.59
CA ALA A 569 -9.88 10.28 13.76
C ALA A 569 -10.69 10.28 12.44
N GLY A 570 -10.06 10.46 11.28
CA GLY A 570 -10.73 10.50 9.98
C GLY A 570 -11.29 11.87 9.60
N LEU A 571 -10.87 12.95 10.27
CA LEU A 571 -11.11 14.33 9.86
C LEU A 571 -9.91 14.83 9.06
N HIS A 572 -10.08 14.98 7.75
CA HIS A 572 -9.07 15.56 6.90
C HIS A 572 -9.25 17.08 6.79
N TYR A 573 -8.15 17.81 6.84
CA TYR A 573 -8.11 19.23 6.51
C TYR A 573 -6.92 19.50 5.59
N ASP A 574 -7.08 20.50 4.72
CA ASP A 574 -6.04 21.03 3.86
C ASP A 574 -6.17 22.55 3.79
N ILE A 575 -5.02 23.23 3.88
CA ILE A 575 -4.90 24.67 3.66
C ILE A 575 -3.89 24.87 2.55
N SER A 576 -4.39 25.30 1.39
CA SER A 576 -3.57 25.43 0.19
C SER A 576 -3.71 26.82 -0.43
N HIS A 577 -2.63 27.27 -1.08
CA HIS A 577 -2.66 28.45 -1.93
C HIS A 577 -3.33 28.12 -3.27
N THR A 578 -4.03 29.10 -3.85
CA THR A 578 -4.71 29.02 -5.15
C THR A 578 -4.45 30.28 -5.96
N GLU A 579 -4.69 30.25 -7.27
CA GLU A 579 -4.50 31.42 -8.15
C GLU A 579 -5.25 32.68 -7.68
N SER A 580 -6.37 32.53 -6.96
CA SER A 580 -7.18 33.65 -6.48
C SER A 580 -7.00 33.98 -5.00
N GLY A 581 -6.20 33.21 -4.24
CA GLY A 581 -6.06 33.38 -2.80
C GLY A 581 -5.73 32.09 -2.05
N PHE A 582 -6.54 31.73 -1.06
CA PHE A 582 -6.35 30.52 -0.25
C PHE A 582 -7.60 29.66 -0.23
N GLN A 583 -7.42 28.36 -0.07
CA GLN A 583 -8.50 27.40 0.10
C GLN A 583 -8.33 26.67 1.42
N VAL A 584 -9.43 26.55 2.16
CA VAL A 584 -9.53 25.65 3.31
C VAL A 584 -10.53 24.57 2.94
N LEU A 585 -10.05 23.33 2.96
CA LEU A 585 -10.84 22.14 2.76
C LEU A 585 -10.94 21.37 4.06
N ILE A 586 -12.14 20.96 4.46
CA ILE A 586 -12.38 20.09 5.61
C ILE A 586 -13.33 18.97 5.18
N ILE A 587 -12.92 17.73 5.43
CA ILE A 587 -13.71 16.51 5.20
C ILE A 587 -13.80 15.79 6.54
N PHE A 588 -15.00 15.52 7.02
CA PHE A 588 -15.17 14.92 8.35
C PHE A 588 -16.42 14.04 8.45
N ILE A 589 -16.41 13.17 9.45
CA ILE A 589 -17.57 12.38 9.88
C ILE A 589 -18.23 13.09 11.07
N PHE A 590 -19.55 13.24 11.07
CA PHE A 590 -20.28 13.82 12.20
C PHE A 590 -20.15 12.93 13.47
N PRO A 591 -20.18 13.53 14.68
CA PRO A 591 -20.10 14.95 15.01
C PRO A 591 -18.62 15.32 15.29
N GLY A 592 -17.71 15.10 14.35
CA GLY A 592 -16.27 15.41 14.51
C GLY A 592 -15.96 16.90 14.73
N ILE A 593 -16.96 17.78 14.63
CA ILE A 593 -16.88 19.19 15.04
C ILE A 593 -17.97 19.42 16.09
N ASN A 594 -17.61 19.30 17.36
CA ASN A 594 -18.30 20.07 18.39
C ASN A 594 -17.95 21.53 18.10
N VAL A 595 -18.87 22.26 17.47
CA VAL A 595 -18.79 23.72 17.42
C VAL A 595 -18.72 24.17 18.86
N ILE A 596 -17.52 24.56 19.32
CA ILE A 596 -17.34 25.21 20.62
C ILE A 596 -18.44 26.28 20.69
N PRO A 597 -19.29 26.28 21.74
CA PRO A 597 -20.33 27.28 21.88
C PRO A 597 -19.70 28.66 21.68
N SER A 598 -20.32 29.45 20.81
CA SER A 598 -19.84 30.70 20.22
C SER A 598 -19.61 31.85 21.21
N ASP A 599 -19.24 31.58 22.46
CA ASP A 599 -19.33 32.55 23.54
C ASP A 599 -18.00 33.22 23.93
N ASN A 600 -16.85 32.92 23.31
CA ASN A 600 -15.58 33.52 23.78
C ASN A 600 -14.50 33.94 22.75
N CYS A 601 -14.73 33.95 21.43
CA CYS A 601 -13.68 34.36 20.45
C CYS A 601 -13.92 35.68 19.71
N PHE A 602 -14.74 36.58 20.23
CA PHE A 602 -14.69 38.00 19.85
C PHE A 602 -14.67 38.88 21.11
N ARG A 603 -13.48 39.09 21.65
CA ARG A 603 -13.13 40.29 22.44
C ARG A 603 -11.75 40.77 22.05
#